data_AF-A0AAI8SPH2-F1
#
_entry.id   AF-A0AAI8SPH2-F1
#
_cell.length_a   1.000
_cell.length_b   1.000
_cell.length_c   1.000
_cell.angle_alpha   90.00
_cell.angle_beta   90.00
_cell.angle_gamma   90.00
#
_symmetry.space_group_name_H-M   'P 1'
#
loop_
_entity.id
_entity.type
_entity.pdbx_description
1 polymer ?
#
loop_
_entity_poly.entity_id
_entity_poly.type
_entity_poly.pdbx_seq_one_letter_code
_entity_poly.pdbx_strand_id
1 'polypeptide(L)'
;MSPGPRTPVEVEPIARVLPMLSVPHLDREFDYLVSAEQSDDAQPGVRVRVRFHGRLVDGFLLERRHDTDHQGKLGWLDRVVSPEPVLTAEIRRLVDAVAARYAGTRPDVLRLAVPARHARVEREARAAAGIPMPAPVDPSGWEGYGRGAQFLAALAESRAARAVWQALPGEPWTDRFAEAAAQTVRAGRSVLAIVPDQRDLDALSHAVTTRIDAAGVVALSAGLGPAARYRRWLAALRGSARVVIGTRSAVFAPLSDLGLVMVWADADDSLAEPRAPYPHAREVAMLRAHQARCAALIGGYARTAEAQALVRSGWAHDIVAARPVVRARTPRVIALDDTGYADERDPAARTARIPSVALRAARSALQHGAPVLVQVPRRGYVPSLACARCRTIARCRHCTGPLSLAESPGGGRRRAGLPLVRARRPDAAVRAVRLRRGARRRRRRPPHRRGARPRVCGHDGDHLVGRRRRARGRRRARAGGRHAGGRTAGARRLRGGVAVGHLGAAGPAGPARGRGRVVALDDRRCAGAAPRGRRGGDGGRRNVASHRAIADPLGSGGPRGIRADRAGRGRAAAQRAHGRRRRNPGRGERAAG
;
A
#
# COMPACT_ATOMS: atom_id res chain seq x y z
N MET A 1 -36.04 30.91 19.09
CA MET A 1 -35.10 31.66 19.95
C MET A 1 -33.98 32.18 19.07
N SER A 2 -33.99 33.47 18.74
CA SER A 2 -32.79 34.10 18.19
C SER A 2 -31.70 34.03 19.27
N PRO A 3 -30.50 33.53 18.98
CA PRO A 3 -29.41 33.57 19.95
C PRO A 3 -29.17 35.04 20.32
N GLY A 4 -28.96 35.32 21.61
CA GLY A 4 -28.65 36.65 22.11
C GLY A 4 -27.42 37.27 21.43
N PRO A 5 -27.13 38.56 21.67
CA PRO A 5 -25.98 39.22 21.07
C PRO A 5 -24.69 38.45 21.41
N ARG A 6 -23.99 37.98 20.37
CA ARG A 6 -22.72 37.27 20.52
C ARG A 6 -21.60 38.30 20.68
N THR A 7 -20.84 38.18 21.76
CA THR A 7 -19.66 39.01 22.02
C THR A 7 -18.40 38.23 21.67
N PRO A 8 -17.44 38.81 20.93
CA PRO A 8 -16.19 38.12 20.61
C PRO A 8 -15.36 37.95 21.89
N VAL A 9 -14.59 36.86 21.97
CA VAL A 9 -13.67 36.64 23.09
C VAL A 9 -12.47 37.60 23.01
N GLU A 10 -11.95 38.02 24.16
CA GLU A 10 -10.85 39.01 24.24
C GLU A 10 -9.51 38.45 23.76
N VAL A 11 -9.24 37.16 24.02
CA VAL A 11 -7.99 36.47 23.65
C VAL A 11 -8.21 35.60 22.43
N GLU A 12 -7.41 35.83 21.40
CA GLU A 12 -7.46 35.15 20.10
C GLU A 12 -8.89 35.00 19.53
N PRO A 13 -9.63 36.11 19.28
CA PRO A 13 -11.04 36.08 18.83
C PRO A 13 -11.29 35.34 17.53
N ILE A 14 -10.26 35.09 16.73
CA ILE A 14 -10.42 34.62 15.35
C ILE A 14 -10.05 33.13 15.27
N ALA A 15 -10.98 32.32 14.79
CA ALA A 15 -10.77 30.94 14.43
C ALA A 15 -10.57 30.80 12.93
N ARG A 16 -9.42 30.27 12.53
CA ARG A 16 -9.14 29.90 11.14
C ARG A 16 -9.63 28.48 10.89
N VAL A 17 -10.62 28.33 10.01
CA VAL A 17 -11.33 27.07 9.77
C VAL A 17 -11.10 26.57 8.35
N LEU A 18 -10.94 25.26 8.20
CA LEU A 18 -11.02 24.56 6.91
C LEU A 18 -12.39 23.89 6.77
N PRO A 19 -13.30 24.43 5.92
CA PRO A 19 -14.57 23.79 5.62
C PRO A 19 -14.37 22.49 4.83
N MET A 20 -15.17 21.46 5.12
CA MET A 20 -15.10 20.15 4.46
C MET A 20 -15.77 20.12 3.07
N LEU A 21 -15.38 21.05 2.19
CA LEU A 21 -15.87 21.21 0.83
C LEU A 21 -14.90 20.56 -0.16
N SER A 22 -15.36 19.63 -1.00
CA SER A 22 -14.49 18.90 -1.94
C SER A 22 -14.11 19.69 -3.20
N VAL A 23 -14.38 20.99 -3.24
CA VAL A 23 -14.19 21.78 -4.46
C VAL A 23 -12.81 22.43 -4.41
N PRO A 24 -11.90 22.20 -5.39
CA PRO A 24 -10.50 22.61 -5.27
C PRO A 24 -10.25 24.10 -5.02
N HIS A 25 -11.02 25.00 -5.64
CA HIS A 25 -10.87 26.44 -5.42
C HIS A 25 -11.34 26.91 -4.03
N LEU A 26 -12.04 26.04 -3.28
CA LEU A 26 -12.46 26.27 -1.90
C LEU A 26 -11.59 25.52 -0.89
N ASP A 27 -10.52 24.85 -1.33
CA ASP A 27 -9.55 24.22 -0.43
C ASP A 27 -8.59 25.25 0.18
N ARG A 28 -9.18 26.21 0.90
CA ARG A 28 -8.50 27.32 1.57
C ARG A 28 -9.10 27.51 2.95
N GLU A 29 -8.41 28.31 3.73
CA GLU A 29 -8.75 28.61 5.12
C GLU A 29 -9.65 29.85 5.15
N PHE A 30 -10.61 29.88 6.07
CA PHE A 30 -11.56 30.97 6.24
C PHE A 30 -11.62 31.37 7.71
N ASP A 31 -11.62 32.68 7.97
CA ASP A 31 -11.58 33.24 9.30
C ASP A 31 -13.01 33.49 9.83
N TYR A 32 -13.25 33.14 11.09
CA TYR A 32 -14.53 33.29 11.79
C TYR A 32 -14.32 33.84 13.20
N LEU A 33 -15.28 34.61 13.71
CA LEU A 33 -15.27 35.07 15.10
C LEU A 33 -15.71 33.97 16.07
N VAL A 34 -15.03 33.87 17.20
CA VAL A 34 -15.35 32.95 18.30
C VAL A 34 -16.04 33.73 19.43
N SER A 35 -17.18 33.22 19.90
CA SER A 35 -17.87 33.77 21.06
C SER A 35 -17.20 33.32 22.36
N ALA A 36 -17.24 34.16 23.40
CA ALA A 36 -16.69 33.83 24.72
C ALA A 36 -17.16 32.46 25.24
N GLU A 37 -18.46 32.13 25.10
CA GLU A 37 -19.05 30.85 25.52
C GLU A 37 -18.42 29.59 24.92
N GLN A 38 -17.79 29.71 23.75
CA GLN A 38 -17.21 28.57 23.03
C GLN A 38 -15.69 28.60 23.00
N SER A 39 -15.06 29.61 23.61
CA SER A 39 -13.62 29.83 23.46
C SER A 39 -12.80 28.67 23.99
N ASP A 40 -13.18 28.13 25.15
CA ASP A 40 -12.47 27.03 25.82
C ASP A 40 -12.48 25.76 24.96
N ASP A 41 -13.62 25.45 24.34
CA ASP A 41 -13.78 24.27 23.47
C ASP A 41 -13.21 24.49 22.05
N ALA A 42 -13.12 25.74 21.59
CA ALA A 42 -12.68 26.10 20.24
C ALA A 42 -11.14 26.10 20.12
N GLN A 43 -10.55 24.92 20.28
CA GLN A 43 -9.11 24.68 20.19
C GLN A 43 -8.69 24.15 18.81
N PRO A 44 -7.43 24.40 18.37
CA PRO A 44 -6.92 23.83 17.12
C PRO A 44 -7.06 22.31 17.06
N GLY A 45 -7.54 21.79 15.93
CA GLY A 45 -7.76 20.38 15.68
C GLY A 45 -9.18 19.88 15.98
N VAL A 46 -10.04 20.69 16.61
CA VAL A 46 -11.42 20.31 16.91
C VAL A 46 -12.33 20.39 15.68
N ARG A 47 -13.44 19.66 15.74
CA ARG A 47 -14.50 19.74 14.73
C ARG A 47 -15.41 20.91 15.03
N VAL A 48 -15.73 21.68 13.99
CA VAL A 48 -16.61 22.83 14.08
C VAL A 48 -17.69 22.78 13.01
N ARG A 49 -18.76 23.55 13.22
CA ARG A 49 -19.70 23.93 12.18
C ARG A 49 -19.61 25.42 11.92
N VAL A 50 -19.67 25.76 10.65
CA VAL A 50 -19.66 27.16 10.17
C VAL A 50 -20.78 27.36 9.15
N ARG A 51 -21.26 28.59 9.05
CA ARG A 51 -22.12 29.00 7.92
C ARG A 51 -21.25 29.45 6.76
N PHE A 52 -21.41 28.79 5.63
CA PHE A 52 -20.74 29.13 4.37
C PHE A 52 -21.80 29.35 3.30
N HIS A 53 -21.90 30.59 2.79
CA HIS A 53 -22.95 31.00 1.83
C HIS A 53 -24.37 30.56 2.24
N GLY A 54 -24.74 30.83 3.50
CA GLY A 54 -26.07 30.51 4.04
C GLY A 54 -26.31 29.04 4.41
N ARG A 55 -25.38 28.12 4.13
CA ARG A 55 -25.49 26.69 4.47
C ARG A 55 -24.58 26.33 5.63
N LEU A 56 -25.02 25.43 6.50
CA LEU A 56 -24.17 24.86 7.55
C LEU A 56 -23.25 23.79 6.95
N VAL A 57 -21.95 23.94 7.20
CA VAL A 57 -20.89 23.06 6.70
C VAL A 57 -20.03 22.62 7.87
N ASP A 58 -19.67 21.34 7.91
CA ASP A 58 -18.72 20.82 8.89
C ASP A 58 -17.30 21.25 8.48
N GLY A 59 -16.44 21.54 9.46
CA GLY A 59 -15.07 21.96 9.25
C GLY A 59 -14.15 21.56 10.39
N PHE A 60 -12.87 21.82 10.22
CA PHE A 60 -11.86 21.70 11.28
C PHE A 60 -11.30 23.06 11.61
N LEU A 61 -11.21 23.37 12.90
CA LEU A 61 -10.50 24.54 13.38
C LEU A 61 -9.00 24.24 13.25
N LEU A 62 -8.28 25.08 12.51
CA LEU A 62 -6.86 24.88 12.22
C LEU A 62 -5.97 25.70 13.15
N GLU A 63 -6.42 26.89 13.55
CA GLU A 63 -5.65 27.85 14.34
C GLU A 63 -6.57 28.87 15.01
N ARG A 64 -6.11 29.43 16.14
CA ARG A 64 -6.68 30.59 16.84
C ARG A 64 -5.73 31.78 16.69
N ARG A 65 -6.26 32.98 16.45
CA ARG A 65 -5.47 34.20 16.15
C ARG A 65 -6.07 35.44 16.78
N HIS A 66 -5.23 36.44 17.02
CA HIS A 66 -5.65 37.77 17.48
C HIS A 66 -6.14 38.67 16.33
N ASP A 67 -5.61 38.48 15.14
CA ASP A 67 -5.81 39.32 13.96
C ASP A 67 -6.20 38.49 12.72
N THR A 68 -6.75 39.17 11.71
CA THR A 68 -7.12 38.59 10.41
C THR A 68 -6.66 39.50 9.28
N ASP A 69 -6.21 38.89 8.19
CA ASP A 69 -5.91 39.58 6.94
C ASP A 69 -7.19 39.87 6.13
N HIS A 70 -8.36 39.39 6.58
CA HIS A 70 -9.62 39.56 5.88
C HIS A 70 -10.20 40.97 6.08
N GLN A 71 -10.34 41.72 5.00
CA GLN A 71 -10.85 43.10 5.01
C GLN A 71 -12.39 43.20 5.07
N GLY A 72 -13.12 42.08 5.08
CA GLY A 72 -14.59 42.05 5.10
C GLY A 72 -15.18 41.71 6.46
N LYS A 73 -16.52 41.65 6.53
CA LYS A 73 -17.23 41.26 7.75
C LYS A 73 -17.04 39.76 8.02
N LEU A 74 -16.46 39.43 9.17
CA LEU A 74 -16.31 38.06 9.61
C LEU A 74 -17.65 37.43 9.98
N GLY A 75 -17.84 36.18 9.56
CA GLY A 75 -18.91 35.33 10.07
C GLY A 75 -18.59 34.82 11.47
N TRP A 76 -19.61 34.42 12.22
CA TRP A 76 -19.41 33.76 13.50
C TRP A 76 -19.24 32.26 13.33
N LEU A 77 -18.41 31.66 14.18
CA LEU A 77 -18.42 30.22 14.42
C LEU A 77 -19.84 29.82 14.84
N ASP A 78 -20.45 28.84 14.18
CA ASP A 78 -21.82 28.43 14.50
C ASP A 78 -21.83 27.65 15.81
N ARG A 79 -21.01 26.59 15.86
CA ARG A 79 -20.74 25.80 17.07
C ARG A 79 -19.47 24.95 16.98
N VAL A 80 -18.83 24.67 18.11
CA VAL A 80 -17.89 23.55 18.26
C VAL A 80 -18.68 22.23 18.36
N VAL A 81 -18.33 21.22 17.57
CA VAL A 81 -19.06 19.94 17.49
C VAL A 81 -18.60 18.95 18.56
N SER A 82 -17.31 19.00 18.91
CA SER A 82 -16.68 18.22 19.97
C SER A 82 -15.39 18.92 20.40
N PRO A 83 -15.09 19.02 21.70
CA PRO A 83 -13.83 19.58 22.18
C PRO A 83 -12.64 18.64 21.94
N GLU A 84 -12.85 17.40 21.48
CA GLU A 84 -11.76 16.46 21.20
C GLU A 84 -10.91 16.94 20.00
N PRO A 85 -9.59 17.19 20.16
CA PRO A 85 -8.70 17.62 19.09
C PRO A 85 -8.34 16.46 18.14
N VAL A 86 -9.31 16.05 17.32
CA VAL A 86 -9.20 14.88 16.43
C VAL A 86 -8.23 15.08 15.27
N LEU A 87 -7.98 16.33 14.84
CA LEU A 87 -6.99 16.65 13.82
C LEU A 87 -5.70 17.16 14.48
N THR A 88 -4.80 16.23 14.81
CA THR A 88 -3.50 16.59 15.40
C THR A 88 -2.64 17.35 14.39
N ALA A 89 -1.70 18.17 14.87
CA ALA A 89 -0.79 18.93 14.01
C ALA A 89 0.02 18.03 13.06
N GLU A 90 0.39 16.84 13.51
CA GLU A 90 1.10 15.84 12.70
C GLU A 90 0.24 15.31 11.56
N ILE A 91 -1.03 14.96 11.86
CA ILE A 91 -1.96 14.48 10.84
C ILE A 91 -2.33 15.61 9.87
N ARG A 92 -2.45 16.86 10.34
CA ARG A 92 -2.63 18.04 9.46
C ARG A 92 -1.48 18.15 8.45
N ARG A 93 -0.23 18.13 8.92
CA ARG A 93 0.96 18.17 8.03
C ARG A 93 0.99 17.00 7.06
N LEU A 94 0.58 15.81 7.49
CA LEU A 94 0.49 14.64 6.61
C LEU A 94 -0.59 14.81 5.55
N VAL A 95 -1.77 15.31 5.93
CA VAL A 95 -2.89 15.61 5.02
C VAL A 95 -2.45 16.59 3.95
N ASP A 96 -1.77 17.68 4.34
CA ASP A 96 -1.27 18.70 3.41
C ASP A 96 -0.27 18.09 2.41
N ALA A 97 0.68 17.30 2.89
CA ALA A 97 1.68 16.64 2.05
C ALA A 97 1.06 15.60 1.10
N VAL A 98 0.04 14.86 1.53
CA VAL A 98 -0.68 13.90 0.68
C VAL A 98 -1.51 14.62 -0.38
N ALA A 99 -2.24 15.67 0.00
CA ALA A 99 -3.02 16.48 -0.92
C ALA A 99 -2.10 17.08 -2.01
N ALA A 100 -0.97 17.67 -1.63
CA ALA A 100 0.01 18.20 -2.56
C ALA A 100 0.61 17.12 -3.47
N ARG A 101 1.04 15.97 -2.91
CA ARG A 101 1.67 14.88 -3.67
C ARG A 101 0.75 14.25 -4.71
N TYR A 102 -0.53 14.14 -4.39
CA TYR A 102 -1.52 13.48 -5.24
C TYR A 102 -2.42 14.46 -6.01
N ALA A 103 -2.11 15.77 -5.97
CA ALA A 103 -2.94 16.82 -6.55
C ALA A 103 -4.42 16.72 -6.14
N GLY A 104 -4.65 16.42 -4.85
CA GLY A 104 -5.96 16.30 -4.23
C GLY A 104 -6.32 17.50 -3.36
N THR A 105 -7.53 17.48 -2.78
CA THR A 105 -7.95 18.48 -1.80
C THR A 105 -7.74 17.98 -0.36
N ARG A 106 -7.42 18.88 0.58
CA ARG A 106 -7.30 18.54 2.01
C ARG A 106 -8.58 17.88 2.57
N PRO A 107 -9.80 18.35 2.24
CA PRO A 107 -11.04 17.68 2.66
C PRO A 107 -11.18 16.22 2.17
N ASP A 108 -10.73 15.89 0.95
CA ASP A 108 -10.79 14.51 0.46
C ASP A 108 -9.86 13.59 1.26
N VAL A 109 -8.65 14.05 1.56
CA VAL A 109 -7.70 13.30 2.40
C VAL A 109 -8.22 13.20 3.85
N LEU A 110 -8.78 14.27 4.41
CA LEU A 110 -9.34 14.29 5.77
C LEU A 110 -10.46 13.27 5.97
N ARG A 111 -11.30 13.02 4.94
CA ARG A 111 -12.33 11.96 4.99
C ARG A 111 -11.76 10.55 5.09
N LEU A 112 -10.53 10.36 4.62
CA LEU A 112 -9.79 9.11 4.77
C LEU A 112 -9.12 9.04 6.15
N ALA A 113 -8.59 10.18 6.62
CA ALA A 113 -7.76 10.28 7.81
C ALA A 113 -8.55 10.23 9.12
N VAL A 114 -9.66 10.96 9.20
CA VAL A 114 -10.42 11.13 10.44
C VAL A 114 -11.78 10.41 10.33
N PRO A 115 -12.04 9.35 11.12
CA PRO A 115 -13.29 8.60 11.08
C PRO A 115 -14.47 9.44 11.56
N ALA A 116 -15.67 9.17 11.05
CA ALA A 116 -16.90 9.87 11.46
C ALA A 116 -17.11 9.85 12.99
N ARG A 117 -17.62 10.95 13.54
CA ARG A 117 -17.84 11.14 14.98
C ARG A 117 -18.82 10.13 15.54
N HIS A 118 -18.52 9.62 16.75
CA HIS A 118 -19.49 8.86 17.54
C HIS A 118 -19.58 9.40 18.98
N ALA A 119 -20.52 10.33 19.21
CA ALA A 119 -20.62 11.13 20.44
C ALA A 119 -20.68 10.33 21.76
N ARG A 120 -21.36 9.18 21.77
CA ARG A 120 -21.41 8.30 22.96
C ARG A 120 -20.03 7.79 23.35
N VAL A 121 -19.17 7.51 22.38
CA VAL A 121 -17.84 6.94 22.60
C VAL A 121 -16.85 7.99 23.10
N GLU A 122 -17.01 9.27 22.74
CA GLU A 122 -16.15 10.34 23.25
C GLU A 122 -16.26 10.50 24.77
N ARG A 123 -17.49 10.35 25.29
CA ARG A 123 -17.83 10.41 26.72
C ARG A 123 -17.39 9.16 27.49
N GLU A 124 -17.03 8.08 26.82
CA GLU A 124 -16.47 6.90 27.49
C GLU A 124 -15.08 7.28 28.01
N ALA A 125 -14.98 7.50 29.33
CA ALA A 125 -13.71 7.62 29.99
C ALA A 125 -12.98 6.29 29.89
N ARG A 126 -11.76 6.30 29.36
CA ARG A 126 -10.87 5.14 29.40
C ARG A 126 -9.64 5.53 30.20
N ALA A 127 -9.42 4.82 31.30
CA ALA A 127 -8.21 4.98 32.08
C ALA A 127 -7.00 4.71 31.17
N ALA A 128 -6.03 5.62 31.19
CA ALA A 128 -4.71 5.37 30.64
C ALA A 128 -4.00 4.39 31.57
N ALA A 129 -4.27 3.09 31.39
CA ALA A 129 -3.45 2.08 32.03
C ALA A 129 -2.06 2.16 31.38
N GLY A 130 -1.02 2.27 32.20
CA GLY A 130 0.36 2.18 31.73
C GLY A 130 0.54 0.85 31.01
N ILE A 131 1.02 0.89 29.77
CA ILE A 131 1.29 -0.34 29.00
C ILE A 131 2.57 -0.94 29.58
N PRO A 132 2.52 -2.19 30.09
CA PRO A 132 3.71 -2.86 30.59
C PRO A 132 4.83 -2.86 29.56
N MET A 133 6.06 -2.67 30.02
CA MET A 133 7.23 -2.74 29.16
C MET A 133 7.33 -4.15 28.55
N PRO A 134 7.40 -4.30 27.21
CA PRO A 134 7.57 -5.61 26.58
C PRO A 134 8.87 -6.27 27.04
N ALA A 135 8.97 -7.61 27.03
CA ALA A 135 10.22 -8.32 27.32
C ALA A 135 11.32 -8.02 26.28
N PRO A 136 12.63 -8.16 26.61
CA PRO A 136 13.72 -7.98 25.65
C PRO A 136 13.53 -8.84 24.40
N VAL A 137 13.84 -8.26 23.23
CA VAL A 137 13.71 -8.93 21.94
C VAL A 137 15.00 -9.70 21.63
N ASP A 138 14.89 -11.00 21.39
CA ASP A 138 16.00 -11.82 20.89
C ASP A 138 16.30 -11.46 19.41
N PRO A 139 17.53 -11.02 19.07
CA PRO A 139 17.90 -10.65 17.71
C PRO A 139 18.11 -11.85 16.77
N SER A 140 18.16 -13.10 17.28
CA SER A 140 18.56 -14.29 16.51
C SER A 140 17.81 -14.46 15.18
N GLY A 141 16.50 -14.21 15.15
CA GLY A 141 15.73 -14.34 13.93
C GLY A 141 15.98 -13.23 12.89
N TRP A 142 16.71 -12.17 13.24
CA TRP A 142 17.19 -11.13 12.33
C TRP A 142 18.62 -11.38 11.81
N GLU A 143 19.40 -12.25 12.46
CA GLU A 143 20.78 -12.55 12.07
C GLU A 143 20.87 -13.24 10.70
N GLY A 144 19.82 -13.98 10.32
CA GLY A 144 19.71 -14.59 8.99
C GLY A 144 19.60 -13.58 7.84
N TYR A 145 19.38 -12.30 8.15
CA TYR A 145 19.27 -11.21 7.18
C TYR A 145 20.47 -10.28 7.26
N GLY A 146 21.05 -9.93 6.11
CA GLY A 146 22.04 -8.87 6.05
C GLY A 146 21.46 -7.58 6.61
N ARG A 147 22.19 -6.94 7.52
CA ARG A 147 21.78 -5.71 8.23
C ARG A 147 20.60 -5.84 9.21
N GLY A 148 20.08 -7.05 9.46
CA GLY A 148 18.91 -7.26 10.32
C GLY A 148 19.15 -6.87 11.78
N ALA A 149 20.24 -7.36 12.38
CA ALA A 149 20.61 -7.03 13.76
C ALA A 149 20.89 -5.52 13.92
N GLN A 150 21.57 -4.90 12.96
CA GLN A 150 21.82 -3.45 12.99
C GLN A 150 20.53 -2.63 12.89
N PHE A 151 19.52 -3.12 12.17
CA PHE A 151 18.21 -2.49 12.12
C PHE A 151 17.51 -2.55 13.48
N LEU A 152 17.49 -3.70 14.15
CA LEU A 152 16.93 -3.81 15.51
C LEU A 152 17.66 -2.91 16.52
N ALA A 153 19.00 -2.86 16.47
CA ALA A 153 19.79 -1.96 17.31
C ALA A 153 19.43 -0.49 17.06
N ALA A 154 19.23 -0.10 15.80
CA ALA A 154 18.80 1.25 15.46
C ALA A 154 17.41 1.59 16.01
N LEU A 155 16.48 0.63 16.06
CA LEU A 155 15.17 0.82 16.69
C LEU A 155 15.31 1.00 18.22
N ALA A 156 16.23 0.28 18.86
CA ALA A 156 16.54 0.44 20.28
C ALA A 156 16.95 1.88 20.62
N GLU A 157 17.75 2.48 19.74
CA GLU A 157 18.28 3.83 19.86
C GLU A 157 17.31 4.90 19.32
N SER A 158 16.08 4.53 18.94
CA SER A 158 15.09 5.42 18.32
C SER A 158 15.59 6.16 17.08
N ARG A 159 16.56 5.57 16.34
CA ARG A 159 17.06 6.15 15.09
C ARG A 159 16.06 5.97 13.96
N ALA A 160 16.02 6.94 13.04
CA ALA A 160 15.19 6.92 11.85
C ALA A 160 15.70 5.94 10.77
N ALA A 161 15.96 4.68 11.14
CA ALA A 161 16.43 3.65 10.24
C ALA A 161 15.32 3.21 9.29
N ARG A 162 15.60 3.25 7.99
CA ARG A 162 14.64 2.88 6.95
C ARG A 162 15.14 1.64 6.23
N ALA A 163 14.27 0.66 6.04
CA ALA A 163 14.64 -0.61 5.47
C ALA A 163 13.55 -1.18 4.55
N VAL A 164 13.99 -1.90 3.54
CA VAL A 164 13.16 -2.78 2.71
C VAL A 164 13.58 -4.21 2.98
N TRP A 165 12.67 -4.98 3.56
CA TRP A 165 12.90 -6.35 4.00
C TRP A 165 12.22 -7.35 3.08
N GLN A 166 12.95 -8.41 2.68
CA GLN A 166 12.35 -9.56 2.00
C GLN A 166 12.31 -10.76 2.94
N ALA A 167 11.11 -11.18 3.31
CA ALA A 167 10.89 -12.29 4.22
C ALA A 167 11.32 -13.63 3.59
N LEU A 168 11.96 -14.49 4.39
CA LEU A 168 12.34 -15.82 3.94
C LEU A 168 11.11 -16.71 3.70
N PRO A 169 11.11 -17.55 2.65
CA PRO A 169 10.06 -18.54 2.46
C PRO A 169 9.92 -19.48 3.66
N GLY A 170 8.69 -19.79 4.04
CA GLY A 170 8.37 -20.69 5.16
C GLY A 170 8.51 -20.08 6.55
N GLU A 171 8.98 -18.83 6.66
CA GLU A 171 9.03 -18.09 7.92
C GLU A 171 7.72 -17.34 8.17
N PRO A 172 7.21 -17.32 9.42
CA PRO A 172 6.12 -16.43 9.80
C PRO A 172 6.60 -14.97 9.80
N TRP A 173 6.27 -14.24 8.73
CA TRP A 173 6.66 -12.82 8.58
C TRP A 173 6.20 -11.92 9.74
N THR A 174 5.10 -12.30 10.38
CA THR A 174 4.49 -11.61 11.52
C THR A 174 5.44 -11.55 12.70
N ASP A 175 6.31 -12.55 12.87
CA ASP A 175 7.21 -12.63 14.02
C ASP A 175 8.26 -11.52 13.94
N ARG A 176 8.85 -11.30 12.76
CA ARG A 176 9.80 -10.20 12.53
C ARG A 176 9.15 -8.84 12.78
N PHE A 177 7.92 -8.63 12.28
CA PHE A 177 7.17 -7.39 12.53
C PHE A 177 6.88 -7.19 14.03
N ALA A 178 6.47 -8.25 14.73
CA ALA A 178 6.22 -8.20 16.17
C ALA A 178 7.48 -7.88 16.99
N GLU A 179 8.65 -8.36 16.56
CA GLU A 179 9.94 -8.02 17.18
C GLU A 179 10.31 -6.56 16.98
N ALA A 180 10.24 -6.07 15.74
CA ALA A 180 10.51 -4.67 15.45
C ALA A 180 9.54 -3.75 16.22
N ALA A 181 8.27 -4.15 16.33
CA ALA A 181 7.28 -3.43 17.13
C ALA A 181 7.63 -3.44 18.62
N ALA A 182 7.91 -4.61 19.20
CA ALA A 182 8.28 -4.75 20.60
C ALA A 182 9.56 -3.95 20.94
N GLN A 183 10.57 -4.00 20.07
CA GLN A 183 11.80 -3.23 20.24
C GLN A 183 11.55 -1.72 20.24
N THR A 184 10.69 -1.25 19.35
CA THR A 184 10.32 0.18 19.26
C THR A 184 9.51 0.63 20.48
N VAL A 185 8.55 -0.18 20.93
CA VAL A 185 7.77 0.11 22.14
C VAL A 185 8.65 0.10 23.39
N ARG A 186 9.65 -0.79 23.44
CA ARG A 186 10.66 -0.78 24.51
C ARG A 186 11.48 0.50 24.57
N ALA A 187 11.74 1.13 23.43
CA ALA A 187 12.37 2.45 23.35
C ALA A 187 11.41 3.60 23.72
N GLY A 188 10.19 3.30 24.19
CA GLY A 188 9.18 4.30 24.58
C GLY A 188 8.43 4.93 23.40
N ARG A 189 8.56 4.36 22.20
CA ARG A 189 8.00 4.93 20.96
C ARG A 189 6.79 4.13 20.45
N SER A 190 5.89 4.78 19.73
CA SER A 190 4.70 4.15 19.16
C SER A 190 4.96 3.54 17.79
N VAL A 191 4.15 2.55 17.39
CA VAL A 191 4.32 1.78 16.15
C VAL A 191 3.03 1.81 15.34
N LEU A 192 3.17 2.02 14.04
CA LEU A 192 2.10 1.90 13.06
C LEU A 192 2.41 0.78 12.09
N ALA A 193 1.55 -0.23 11.99
CA ALA A 193 1.69 -1.33 11.06
C ALA A 193 0.50 -1.39 10.09
N ILE A 194 0.81 -1.35 8.79
CA ILE A 194 -0.17 -1.43 7.70
C ILE A 194 -0.07 -2.79 7.02
N VAL A 195 -1.21 -3.45 6.88
CA VAL A 195 -1.32 -4.76 6.23
C VAL A 195 -2.45 -4.72 5.17
N PRO A 196 -2.44 -5.63 4.17
CA PRO A 196 -3.41 -5.58 3.08
C PRO A 196 -4.87 -5.81 3.53
N ASP A 197 -5.11 -6.89 4.28
CA ASP A 197 -6.45 -7.40 4.55
C ASP A 197 -6.68 -7.83 6.01
N GLN A 198 -7.90 -8.32 6.29
CA GLN A 198 -8.28 -8.77 7.62
C GLN A 198 -7.48 -9.98 8.10
N ARG A 199 -7.12 -10.90 7.20
CA ARG A 199 -6.38 -12.12 7.56
C ARG A 199 -4.98 -11.76 8.03
N ASP A 200 -4.30 -10.90 7.31
CA ASP A 200 -2.96 -10.44 7.68
C ASP A 200 -3.00 -9.55 8.93
N LEU A 201 -4.08 -8.79 9.14
CA LEU A 201 -4.32 -8.01 10.36
C LEU A 201 -4.49 -8.91 11.58
N ASP A 202 -5.29 -9.97 11.48
CA ASP A 202 -5.49 -10.92 12.58
C ASP A 202 -4.19 -11.68 12.90
N ALA A 203 -3.46 -12.11 11.88
CA ALA A 203 -2.18 -12.79 12.03
C ALA A 203 -1.13 -11.90 12.73
N LEU A 204 -0.99 -10.65 12.29
CA LEU A 204 -0.04 -9.72 12.91
C LEU A 204 -0.49 -9.31 14.32
N SER A 205 -1.79 -9.08 14.52
CA SER A 205 -2.32 -8.74 15.85
C SER A 205 -2.02 -9.86 16.84
N HIS A 206 -2.22 -11.11 16.45
CA HIS A 206 -1.88 -12.26 17.28
C HIS A 206 -0.39 -12.27 17.65
N ALA A 207 0.51 -12.17 16.66
CA ALA A 207 1.95 -12.17 16.91
C ALA A 207 2.44 -10.97 17.74
N VAL A 208 1.81 -9.81 17.63
CA VAL A 208 2.16 -8.64 18.46
C VAL A 208 1.69 -8.84 19.89
N THR A 209 0.48 -9.39 20.10
CA THR A 209 -0.07 -9.61 21.45
C THR A 209 0.63 -10.71 22.26
N THR A 210 1.47 -11.54 21.63
CA THR A 210 2.33 -12.47 22.38
C THR A 210 3.54 -11.79 23.03
N ARG A 211 3.86 -10.56 22.61
CA ARG A 211 5.03 -9.79 23.12
C ARG A 211 4.67 -8.49 23.81
N ILE A 212 3.57 -7.87 23.41
CA ILE A 212 3.09 -6.59 23.91
C ILE A 212 1.70 -6.82 24.50
N ASP A 213 1.44 -6.25 25.67
CA ASP A 213 0.15 -6.36 26.32
C ASP A 213 -0.99 -5.91 25.40
N ALA A 214 -2.07 -6.70 25.37
CA ALA A 214 -3.20 -6.47 24.47
C ALA A 214 -3.90 -5.12 24.72
N ALA A 215 -3.80 -4.55 25.93
CA ALA A 215 -4.34 -3.22 26.21
C ALA A 215 -3.62 -2.11 25.42
N GLY A 216 -2.35 -2.32 25.07
CA GLY A 216 -1.52 -1.38 24.32
C GLY A 216 -1.59 -1.53 22.80
N VAL A 217 -2.39 -2.48 22.29
CA VAL A 217 -2.47 -2.81 20.86
C VAL A 217 -3.90 -2.57 20.36
N VAL A 218 -4.05 -1.81 19.27
CA VAL A 218 -5.36 -1.60 18.63
C VAL A 218 -5.33 -1.99 17.16
N ALA A 219 -6.35 -2.75 16.77
CA ALA A 219 -6.56 -3.16 15.39
C ALA A 219 -7.65 -2.31 14.71
N LEU A 220 -7.30 -1.56 13.66
CA LEU A 220 -8.19 -0.75 12.85
C LEU A 220 -8.54 -1.48 11.55
N SER A 221 -9.70 -2.15 11.56
CA SER A 221 -10.24 -2.85 10.39
C SER A 221 -11.42 -2.09 9.77
N ALA A 222 -11.58 -2.24 8.45
CA ALA A 222 -12.75 -1.76 7.71
C ALA A 222 -14.05 -2.49 8.08
N GLY A 223 -13.96 -3.74 8.59
CA GLY A 223 -15.12 -4.54 8.99
C GLY A 223 -15.72 -4.16 10.35
N LEU A 224 -15.06 -3.28 11.11
CA LEU A 224 -15.58 -2.81 12.39
C LEU A 224 -16.76 -1.86 12.19
N GLY A 225 -17.79 -2.01 13.03
CA GLY A 225 -18.87 -1.03 13.09
C GLY A 225 -18.36 0.36 13.50
N PRO A 226 -19.07 1.45 13.14
CA PRO A 226 -18.62 2.83 13.34
C PRO A 226 -18.19 3.14 14.78
N ALA A 227 -18.97 2.70 15.78
CA ALA A 227 -18.66 2.92 17.19
C ALA A 227 -17.35 2.24 17.63
N ALA A 228 -17.16 0.97 17.26
CA ALA A 228 -15.97 0.20 17.62
C ALA A 228 -14.71 0.76 16.95
N ARG A 229 -14.82 1.14 15.67
CA ARG A 229 -13.73 1.79 14.93
C ARG A 229 -13.35 3.12 15.58
N TYR A 230 -14.33 3.97 15.91
CA TYR A 230 -14.08 5.26 16.53
C TYR A 230 -13.45 5.10 17.93
N ARG A 231 -13.92 4.14 18.73
CA ARG A 231 -13.34 3.84 20.06
C ARG A 231 -11.86 3.46 19.97
N ARG A 232 -11.50 2.56 19.05
CA ARG A 232 -10.10 2.13 18.85
C ARG A 232 -9.23 3.27 18.31
N TRP A 233 -9.80 4.09 17.43
CA TRP A 233 -9.10 5.27 16.90
C TRP A 233 -8.86 6.33 18.00
N LEU A 234 -9.83 6.57 18.89
CA LEU A 234 -9.65 7.44 20.05
C LEU A 234 -8.64 6.88 21.06
N ALA A 235 -8.57 5.56 21.23
CA ALA A 235 -7.54 4.94 22.06
C ALA A 235 -6.12 5.22 21.53
N ALA A 236 -5.95 5.27 20.21
CA ALA A 236 -4.69 5.69 19.58
C ALA A 236 -4.44 7.21 19.77
N LEU A 237 -5.46 8.05 19.51
CA LEU A 237 -5.36 9.51 19.67
C LEU A 237 -4.98 9.92 21.10
N ARG A 238 -5.61 9.30 22.10
CA ARG A 238 -5.41 9.59 23.53
C ARG A 238 -4.17 8.89 24.12
N GLY A 239 -3.37 8.21 23.29
CA GLY A 239 -2.13 7.54 23.72
C GLY A 239 -2.33 6.27 24.55
N SER A 240 -3.55 5.75 24.66
CA SER A 240 -3.84 4.49 25.35
C SER A 240 -3.35 3.25 24.58
N ALA A 241 -3.00 3.40 23.31
CA ALA A 241 -2.41 2.35 22.49
C ALA A 241 -1.05 2.79 21.94
N ARG A 242 -0.03 1.93 22.09
CA ARG A 242 1.32 2.15 21.55
C ARG A 242 1.51 1.49 20.19
N VAL A 243 0.71 0.47 19.86
CA VAL A 243 0.75 -0.19 18.56
C VAL A 243 -0.60 -0.10 17.89
N VAL A 244 -0.62 0.48 16.69
CA VAL A 244 -1.78 0.46 15.80
C VAL A 244 -1.48 -0.46 14.64
N ILE A 245 -2.32 -1.47 14.47
CA ILE A 245 -2.30 -2.35 13.30
C ILE A 245 -3.55 -2.05 12.50
N GLY A 246 -3.46 -1.90 11.19
CA GLY A 246 -4.66 -1.73 10.40
C GLY A 246 -4.44 -1.92 8.92
N THR A 247 -5.54 -1.81 8.17
CA THR A 247 -5.47 -1.84 6.71
C THR A 247 -5.15 -0.45 6.15
N ARG A 248 -5.28 -0.27 4.84
CA ARG A 248 -4.94 0.95 4.08
C ARG A 248 -5.17 2.28 4.80
N SER A 249 -6.38 2.56 5.30
CA SER A 249 -6.71 3.87 5.90
C SER A 249 -6.09 4.11 7.27
N ALA A 250 -5.60 3.05 7.94
CA ALA A 250 -4.95 3.19 9.24
C ALA A 250 -3.62 3.96 9.17
N VAL A 251 -3.07 4.17 7.96
CA VAL A 251 -1.85 4.97 7.76
C VAL A 251 -1.97 6.41 8.30
N PHE A 252 -3.20 6.89 8.49
CA PHE A 252 -3.53 8.20 9.09
C PHE A 252 -3.87 8.15 10.58
N ALA A 253 -3.80 6.98 11.24
CA ALA A 253 -4.15 6.86 12.66
C ALA A 253 -3.24 7.76 13.52
N PRO A 254 -3.77 8.63 14.39
CA PRO A 254 -2.97 9.50 15.23
C PRO A 254 -2.20 8.68 16.26
N LEU A 255 -0.89 8.91 16.36
CA LEU A 255 -0.01 8.24 17.32
C LEU A 255 1.02 9.26 17.79
N SER A 256 1.06 9.50 19.10
CA SER A 256 2.14 10.27 19.73
C SER A 256 3.44 9.46 19.71
N ASP A 257 4.57 10.16 19.61
CA ASP A 257 5.93 9.58 19.67
C ASP A 257 6.15 8.43 18.67
N LEU A 258 5.59 8.55 17.46
CA LEU A 258 5.76 7.55 16.42
C LEU A 258 7.25 7.26 16.18
N GLY A 259 7.65 6.01 16.39
CA GLY A 259 9.03 5.53 16.24
C GLY A 259 9.23 4.61 15.04
N LEU A 260 8.18 3.91 14.60
CA LEU A 260 8.27 2.98 13.48
C LEU A 260 6.97 2.93 12.68
N VAL A 261 7.08 3.03 11.36
CA VAL A 261 6.01 2.71 10.41
C VAL A 261 6.37 1.46 9.62
N MET A 262 5.49 0.48 9.61
CA MET A 262 5.68 -0.77 8.89
C MET A 262 4.59 -0.97 7.84
N VAL A 263 4.97 -1.51 6.68
CA VAL A 263 4.03 -1.85 5.60
C VAL A 263 4.33 -3.26 5.12
N TRP A 264 3.35 -4.16 5.21
CA TRP A 264 3.45 -5.52 4.71
C TRP A 264 2.85 -5.65 3.31
N ALA A 265 3.54 -6.39 2.44
CA ALA A 265 3.15 -6.70 1.08
C ALA A 265 2.73 -5.45 0.28
N ASP A 266 3.65 -4.51 0.12
CA ASP A 266 3.40 -3.22 -0.55
C ASP A 266 3.01 -3.31 -2.03
N ALA A 267 3.06 -4.52 -2.61
CA ALA A 267 2.57 -4.84 -3.95
C ALA A 267 1.05 -5.09 -4.00
N ASP A 268 0.40 -5.25 -2.84
CA ASP A 268 -1.02 -5.58 -2.79
C ASP A 268 -1.88 -4.38 -3.18
N ASP A 269 -2.67 -4.55 -4.25
CA ASP A 269 -3.57 -3.53 -4.80
C ASP A 269 -4.58 -3.00 -3.75
N SER A 270 -4.89 -3.77 -2.69
CA SER A 270 -5.81 -3.32 -1.62
C SER A 270 -5.25 -2.13 -0.82
N LEU A 271 -3.93 -1.91 -0.86
CA LEU A 271 -3.23 -0.76 -0.27
C LEU A 271 -3.36 0.52 -1.12
N ALA A 272 -3.83 0.42 -2.36
CA ALA A 272 -4.20 1.58 -3.17
C ALA A 272 -5.61 2.06 -2.82
N GLU A 273 -5.79 3.35 -2.53
CA GLU A 273 -7.11 3.90 -2.21
C GLU A 273 -7.92 4.13 -3.50
N PRO A 274 -9.14 3.58 -3.62
CA PRO A 274 -10.01 3.81 -4.79
C PRO A 274 -10.75 5.15 -4.74
N ARG A 275 -10.72 5.90 -3.63
CA ARG A 275 -11.31 7.24 -3.54
C ARG A 275 -10.23 8.30 -3.77
N ALA A 276 -10.62 9.43 -4.35
CA ALA A 276 -9.72 10.55 -4.52
C ALA A 276 -9.05 10.95 -3.19
N PRO A 277 -7.75 11.32 -3.20
CA PRO A 277 -6.89 11.48 -4.37
C PRO A 277 -6.08 10.21 -4.74
N TYR A 278 -6.64 9.04 -4.43
CA TYR A 278 -6.07 7.72 -4.73
C TYR A 278 -4.69 7.44 -4.10
N PRO A 279 -4.44 7.85 -2.84
CA PRO A 279 -3.15 7.61 -2.22
C PRO A 279 -2.86 6.12 -2.04
N HIS A 280 -1.58 5.76 -2.18
CA HIS A 280 -1.10 4.42 -1.86
C HIS A 280 -0.55 4.41 -0.43
N ALA A 281 -0.93 3.42 0.40
CA ALA A 281 -0.56 3.40 1.81
C ALA A 281 0.96 3.47 2.05
N ARG A 282 1.77 2.78 1.23
CA ARG A 282 3.25 2.87 1.28
C ARG A 282 3.75 4.31 1.17
N GLU A 283 3.24 5.08 0.22
CA GLU A 283 3.71 6.44 -0.03
C GLU A 283 3.32 7.37 1.13
N VAL A 284 2.12 7.21 1.68
CA VAL A 284 1.68 7.94 2.87
C VAL A 284 2.53 7.56 4.09
N ALA A 285 2.83 6.27 4.26
CA ALA A 285 3.73 5.77 5.30
C ALA A 285 5.14 6.37 5.19
N MET A 286 5.67 6.48 3.97
CA MET A 286 6.98 7.11 3.72
C MET A 286 6.98 8.61 4.04
N LEU A 287 5.95 9.35 3.60
CA LEU A 287 5.78 10.77 3.95
C LEU A 287 5.73 10.94 5.47
N ARG A 288 4.97 10.07 6.14
CA ARG A 288 4.82 10.07 7.59
C ARG A 288 6.14 9.77 8.31
N ALA A 289 6.90 8.77 7.86
CA ALA A 289 8.20 8.43 8.43
C ALA A 289 9.23 9.56 8.24
N HIS A 290 9.14 10.30 7.13
CA HIS A 290 9.96 11.48 6.90
C HIS A 290 9.58 12.63 7.85
N GLN A 291 8.30 12.98 7.92
CA GLN A 291 7.79 14.08 8.76
C GLN A 291 8.01 13.82 10.26
N ALA A 292 7.78 12.59 10.72
CA ALA A 292 7.98 12.21 12.12
C ALA A 292 9.44 11.88 12.46
N ARG A 293 10.35 11.90 11.45
CA ARG A 293 11.76 11.47 11.58
C ARG A 293 11.89 10.12 12.30
N CYS A 294 11.07 9.15 11.88
CA CYS A 294 11.01 7.84 12.50
C CYS A 294 11.47 6.73 11.55
N ALA A 295 11.62 5.52 12.08
CA ALA A 295 12.02 4.35 11.33
C ALA A 295 10.91 3.89 10.37
N ALA A 296 11.30 3.19 9.30
CA ALA A 296 10.36 2.59 8.36
C ALA A 296 10.80 1.18 7.95
N LEU A 297 9.84 0.25 7.89
CA LEU A 297 10.07 -1.11 7.41
C LEU A 297 9.03 -1.49 6.36
N ILE A 298 9.47 -1.66 5.12
CA ILE A 298 8.62 -2.16 4.03
C ILE A 298 8.96 -3.63 3.81
N GLY A 299 8.05 -4.52 4.17
CA GLY A 299 8.24 -5.96 4.13
C GLY A 299 7.41 -6.65 3.05
N GLY A 300 7.93 -7.72 2.46
CA GLY A 300 7.16 -8.60 1.58
C GLY A 300 7.95 -9.86 1.23
N TYR A 301 7.28 -10.86 0.64
CA TYR A 301 7.97 -12.05 0.11
C TYR A 301 8.71 -11.78 -1.20
N ALA A 302 8.33 -10.73 -1.92
CA ALA A 302 8.94 -10.30 -3.16
C ALA A 302 9.14 -8.79 -3.11
N ARG A 303 10.22 -8.32 -3.72
CA ARG A 303 10.49 -6.89 -3.83
C ARG A 303 9.76 -6.28 -5.01
N THR A 304 9.01 -5.20 -4.73
CA THR A 304 8.39 -4.35 -5.76
C THR A 304 9.43 -3.48 -6.47
N ALA A 305 9.10 -2.98 -7.66
CA ALA A 305 9.96 -2.03 -8.37
C ALA A 305 10.10 -0.73 -7.57
N GLU A 306 9.03 -0.32 -6.91
CA GLU A 306 8.96 0.84 -6.03
C GLU A 306 9.86 0.67 -4.81
N ALA A 307 9.77 -0.45 -4.09
CA ALA A 307 10.66 -0.71 -2.96
C ALA A 307 12.13 -0.86 -3.41
N GLN A 308 12.40 -1.46 -4.58
CA GLN A 308 13.75 -1.49 -5.14
C GLN A 308 14.27 -0.08 -5.47
N ALA A 309 13.40 0.83 -5.93
CA ALA A 309 13.78 2.21 -6.19
C ALA A 309 14.20 2.93 -4.90
N LEU A 310 13.55 2.65 -3.76
CA LEU A 310 13.91 3.20 -2.44
C LEU A 310 15.29 2.73 -1.96
N VAL A 311 15.61 1.45 -2.21
CA VAL A 311 16.94 0.91 -1.89
C VAL A 311 17.99 1.53 -2.80
N ARG A 312 17.72 1.58 -4.10
CA ARG A 312 18.67 2.11 -5.10
C ARG A 312 18.95 3.60 -4.90
N SER A 313 17.97 4.38 -4.44
CA SER A 313 18.16 5.80 -4.13
C SER A 313 18.90 6.05 -2.82
N GLY A 314 19.15 5.01 -2.01
CA GLY A 314 19.71 5.14 -0.67
C GLY A 314 18.72 5.63 0.39
N TRP A 315 17.43 5.78 0.05
CA TRP A 315 16.41 6.20 1.02
C TRP A 315 16.14 5.13 2.08
N ALA A 316 16.27 3.85 1.73
CA ALA A 316 16.18 2.71 2.65
C ALA A 316 17.33 1.73 2.44
N HIS A 317 17.72 1.02 3.50
CA HIS A 317 18.67 -0.08 3.44
C HIS A 317 18.02 -1.38 3.01
N ASP A 318 18.83 -2.23 2.39
CA ASP A 318 18.45 -3.57 1.99
C ASP A 318 18.57 -4.53 3.18
N ILE A 319 17.48 -5.20 3.56
CA ILE A 319 17.47 -6.30 4.54
C ILE A 319 17.02 -7.59 3.84
N VAL A 320 17.98 -8.39 3.42
CA VAL A 320 17.78 -9.64 2.68
C VAL A 320 18.69 -10.72 3.21
N ALA A 321 18.21 -11.96 3.19
CA ALA A 321 19.04 -13.12 3.49
C ALA A 321 20.02 -13.42 2.35
N ALA A 322 21.16 -14.01 2.68
CA ALA A 322 22.12 -14.46 1.69
C ALA A 322 21.51 -15.51 0.75
N ARG A 323 21.93 -15.52 -0.52
CA ARG A 323 21.40 -16.41 -1.55
C ARG A 323 21.39 -17.90 -1.16
N PRO A 324 22.41 -18.47 -0.48
CA PRO A 324 22.37 -19.86 -0.01
C PRO A 324 21.23 -20.13 0.98
N VAL A 325 20.98 -19.21 1.92
CA VAL A 325 19.90 -19.31 2.92
C VAL A 325 18.53 -19.29 2.24
N VAL A 326 18.35 -18.37 1.28
CA VAL A 326 17.12 -18.30 0.48
C VAL A 326 16.90 -19.61 -0.29
N ARG A 327 17.95 -20.14 -0.94
CA ARG A 327 17.86 -21.40 -1.71
C ARG A 327 17.49 -22.59 -0.83
N ALA A 328 18.06 -22.71 0.36
CA ALA A 328 17.78 -23.80 1.30
C ALA A 328 16.31 -23.82 1.76
N ARG A 329 15.67 -22.64 1.82
CA ARG A 329 14.25 -22.50 2.22
C ARG A 329 13.27 -22.49 1.04
N THR A 330 13.75 -22.36 -0.20
CA THR A 330 12.89 -22.27 -1.38
C THR A 330 12.44 -23.68 -1.81
N PRO A 331 11.14 -23.90 -2.08
CA PRO A 331 10.67 -25.18 -2.60
C PRO A 331 11.30 -25.47 -3.98
N ARG A 332 11.38 -26.75 -4.36
CA ARG A 332 11.87 -27.12 -5.69
C ARG A 332 10.99 -26.51 -6.78
N VAL A 333 11.55 -25.56 -7.54
CA VAL A 333 10.90 -24.96 -8.70
C VAL A 333 11.43 -25.60 -9.97
N ILE A 334 10.54 -26.11 -10.82
CA ILE A 334 10.86 -26.64 -12.14
C ILE A 334 10.22 -25.70 -13.16
N ALA A 335 11.05 -24.94 -13.88
CA ALA A 335 10.61 -24.19 -15.04
C ALA A 335 10.44 -25.16 -16.21
N LEU A 336 9.22 -25.28 -16.72
CA LEU A 336 8.95 -26.08 -17.91
C LEU A 336 9.25 -25.21 -19.14
N ASP A 337 10.02 -25.75 -20.09
CA ASP A 337 10.19 -25.10 -21.38
C ASP A 337 8.92 -25.26 -22.23
N ASP A 338 8.73 -24.30 -23.15
CA ASP A 338 7.69 -24.34 -24.19
C ASP A 338 8.18 -25.14 -25.42
N THR A 339 9.31 -25.85 -25.34
CA THR A 339 9.78 -26.68 -26.45
C THR A 339 8.84 -27.87 -26.60
N GLY A 340 8.02 -27.82 -27.65
CA GLY A 340 6.90 -28.73 -27.90
C GLY A 340 7.22 -30.23 -27.97
N TYR A 341 8.47 -30.65 -27.74
CA TYR A 341 8.87 -32.05 -27.69
C TYR A 341 8.17 -32.85 -26.59
N ALA A 342 7.76 -32.22 -25.48
CA ALA A 342 6.97 -32.90 -24.44
C ALA A 342 5.45 -32.96 -24.75
N ASP A 343 4.95 -32.04 -25.57
CA ASP A 343 3.52 -31.92 -25.95
C ASP A 343 3.15 -32.80 -27.16
N GLU A 344 4.13 -33.28 -27.92
CA GLU A 344 3.91 -34.16 -29.04
C GLU A 344 3.39 -35.54 -28.62
N ARG A 345 3.77 -36.03 -27.43
CA ARG A 345 3.47 -37.39 -26.96
C ARG A 345 2.13 -37.58 -26.24
N ASP A 346 1.36 -36.53 -25.93
CA ASP A 346 0.07 -36.68 -25.22
C ASP A 346 -1.07 -35.80 -25.81
N PRO A 347 -2.01 -36.38 -26.58
CA PRO A 347 -3.20 -35.70 -27.10
C PRO A 347 -4.11 -35.09 -26.01
N ALA A 348 -4.10 -35.66 -24.79
CA ALA A 348 -4.88 -35.15 -23.67
C ALA A 348 -4.25 -33.89 -23.06
N ALA A 349 -2.92 -33.77 -23.05
CA ALA A 349 -2.19 -32.58 -22.63
C ALA A 349 -2.49 -31.37 -23.52
N ARG A 350 -2.57 -31.57 -24.86
CA ARG A 350 -2.95 -30.52 -25.83
C ARG A 350 -4.37 -29.98 -25.58
N THR A 351 -5.29 -30.84 -25.15
CA THR A 351 -6.69 -30.46 -24.86
C THR A 351 -6.81 -29.75 -23.50
N ALA A 352 -5.99 -30.14 -22.52
CA ALA A 352 -5.96 -29.56 -21.18
C ALA A 352 -5.19 -28.23 -21.12
N ARG A 353 -4.23 -28.00 -22.02
CA ARG A 353 -3.25 -26.90 -21.98
C ARG A 353 -2.43 -26.89 -20.67
N ILE A 354 -2.10 -28.09 -20.18
CA ILE A 354 -1.24 -28.30 -19.01
C ILE A 354 -0.18 -29.31 -19.45
N PRO A 355 1.12 -29.00 -19.33
CA PRO A 355 2.19 -29.94 -19.69
C PRO A 355 2.07 -31.25 -18.92
N SER A 356 2.48 -32.36 -19.55
CA SER A 356 2.38 -33.72 -18.99
C SER A 356 3.10 -33.86 -17.64
N VAL A 357 4.25 -33.20 -17.46
CA VAL A 357 5.00 -33.15 -16.20
C VAL A 357 4.18 -32.54 -15.07
N ALA A 358 3.54 -31.39 -15.31
CA ALA A 358 2.68 -30.73 -14.32
C ALA A 358 1.45 -31.57 -13.98
N LEU A 359 0.84 -32.22 -14.99
CA LEU A 359 -0.30 -33.10 -14.77
C LEU A 359 0.07 -34.34 -13.95
N ARG A 360 1.23 -34.94 -14.19
CA ARG A 360 1.74 -36.09 -13.43
C ARG A 360 2.02 -35.71 -11.98
N ALA A 361 2.70 -34.58 -11.75
CA ALA A 361 2.95 -34.06 -10.41
C ALA A 361 1.64 -33.81 -9.64
N ALA A 362 0.64 -33.19 -10.29
CA ALA A 362 -0.67 -32.96 -9.69
C ALA A 362 -1.40 -34.28 -9.34
N ARG A 363 -1.37 -35.28 -10.23
CA ARG A 363 -1.97 -36.60 -9.96
C ARG A 363 -1.29 -37.31 -8.79
N SER A 364 0.04 -37.31 -8.77
CA SER A 364 0.82 -37.91 -7.68
C SER A 364 0.48 -37.26 -6.34
N ALA A 365 0.47 -35.92 -6.26
CA ALA A 365 0.09 -35.22 -5.03
C ALA A 365 -1.31 -35.61 -4.54
N LEU A 366 -2.29 -35.65 -5.45
CA LEU A 366 -3.66 -36.05 -5.11
C LEU A 366 -3.79 -37.52 -4.67
N GLN A 367 -3.01 -38.43 -5.26
CA GLN A 367 -2.97 -39.84 -4.85
C GLN A 367 -2.45 -40.00 -3.42
N HIS A 368 -1.50 -39.16 -3.01
CA HIS A 368 -0.99 -39.09 -1.63
C HIS A 368 -1.87 -38.24 -0.70
N GLY A 369 -3.07 -37.84 -1.13
CA GLY A 369 -3.99 -37.04 -0.33
C GLY A 369 -3.56 -35.57 -0.13
N ALA A 370 -2.47 -35.13 -0.78
CA ALA A 370 -1.99 -33.75 -0.72
C ALA A 370 -2.80 -32.85 -1.66
N PRO A 371 -3.10 -31.60 -1.25
CA PRO A 371 -3.82 -30.66 -2.09
C PRO A 371 -2.95 -30.15 -3.24
N VAL A 372 -3.58 -29.79 -4.35
CA VAL A 372 -2.92 -29.15 -5.50
C VAL A 372 -3.52 -27.78 -5.74
N LEU A 373 -2.68 -26.75 -5.75
CA LEU A 373 -3.04 -25.40 -6.16
C LEU A 373 -2.69 -25.18 -7.62
N VAL A 374 -3.68 -24.77 -8.43
CA VAL A 374 -3.46 -24.33 -9.81
C VAL A 374 -3.74 -22.84 -9.90
N GLN A 375 -2.69 -22.07 -10.11
CA GLN A 375 -2.77 -20.62 -10.27
C GLN A 375 -2.94 -20.26 -11.75
N VAL A 376 -3.95 -19.47 -12.07
CA VAL A 376 -4.22 -19.00 -13.44
C VAL A 376 -4.35 -17.47 -13.48
N PRO A 377 -3.96 -16.82 -14.59
CA PRO A 377 -4.18 -15.39 -14.77
C PRO A 377 -5.65 -14.98 -14.57
N ARG A 378 -5.87 -13.73 -14.16
CA ARG A 378 -7.22 -13.13 -14.03
C ARG A 378 -8.01 -13.27 -15.33
N ARG A 379 -9.33 -13.44 -15.21
CA ARG A 379 -10.23 -13.25 -16.36
C ARG A 379 -10.13 -11.79 -16.82
N GLY A 380 -9.95 -11.57 -18.11
CA GLY A 380 -9.74 -10.24 -18.68
C GLY A 380 -8.27 -9.82 -18.81
N TYR A 381 -7.31 -10.68 -18.49
CA TYR A 381 -5.90 -10.44 -18.84
C TYR A 381 -5.79 -10.22 -20.36
N VAL A 382 -5.16 -9.11 -20.76
CA VAL A 382 -5.07 -8.68 -22.15
C VAL A 382 -4.42 -9.79 -22.96
N PRO A 383 -5.10 -10.37 -23.97
CA PRO A 383 -4.49 -11.40 -24.78
C PRO A 383 -3.34 -10.77 -25.56
N SER A 384 -2.12 -11.25 -25.33
CA SER A 384 -0.99 -10.92 -26.20
C SER A 384 -1.18 -11.64 -27.54
N LEU A 385 -0.89 -10.92 -28.62
CA LEU A 385 -0.82 -11.50 -29.95
C LEU A 385 0.56 -12.11 -30.13
N ALA A 386 0.63 -13.37 -30.53
CA ALA A 386 1.89 -14.05 -30.82
C ALA A 386 1.75 -14.91 -32.07
N CYS A 387 2.86 -15.13 -32.78
CA CYS A 387 2.90 -16.08 -33.90
C CYS A 387 2.52 -17.48 -33.42
N ALA A 388 1.62 -18.16 -34.12
CA ALA A 388 1.20 -19.52 -33.74
C ALA A 388 2.34 -20.54 -33.83
N ARG A 389 3.29 -20.32 -34.74
CA ARG A 389 4.42 -21.21 -35.03
C ARG A 389 5.62 -20.92 -34.15
N CYS A 390 6.22 -19.73 -34.26
CA CYS A 390 7.45 -19.39 -33.53
C CYS A 390 7.22 -18.71 -32.19
N ARG A 391 5.97 -18.45 -31.79
CA ARG A 391 5.58 -17.79 -30.53
C ARG A 391 6.12 -16.37 -30.32
N THR A 392 6.77 -15.76 -31.31
CA THR A 392 7.18 -14.35 -31.26
C THR A 392 5.99 -13.44 -30.97
N ILE A 393 6.10 -12.63 -29.93
CA ILE A 393 5.06 -11.68 -29.50
C ILE A 393 5.01 -10.53 -30.51
N ALA A 394 3.82 -10.28 -31.05
CA ALA A 394 3.55 -9.14 -31.93
C ALA A 394 3.55 -7.84 -31.12
N ARG A 395 4.40 -6.90 -31.53
CA ARG A 395 4.54 -5.56 -30.93
C ARG A 395 4.21 -4.49 -31.96
N CYS A 396 3.79 -3.32 -31.49
CA CYS A 396 3.63 -2.16 -32.35
C CYS A 396 4.99 -1.80 -32.98
N ARG A 397 5.05 -1.60 -34.30
CA ARG A 397 6.32 -1.24 -34.98
C ARG A 397 6.78 0.19 -34.68
N HIS A 398 5.91 1.03 -34.14
CA HIS A 398 6.21 2.43 -33.84
C HIS A 398 6.67 2.65 -32.40
N CYS A 399 5.92 2.13 -31.42
CA CYS A 399 6.25 2.32 -29.99
C CYS A 399 6.78 1.05 -29.30
N THR A 400 6.86 -0.07 -30.01
CA THR A 400 7.28 -1.38 -29.46
C THR A 400 6.38 -1.90 -28.33
N GLY A 401 5.25 -1.22 -28.07
CA GLY A 401 4.28 -1.59 -27.05
C GLY A 401 3.44 -2.82 -27.42
N PRO A 402 2.77 -3.43 -26.42
CA PRO A 402 1.94 -4.61 -26.63
C PRO A 402 0.72 -4.29 -27.50
N LEU A 403 0.41 -5.18 -28.43
CA LEU A 403 -0.81 -5.11 -29.25
C LEU A 403 -1.97 -5.82 -28.53
N SER A 404 -3.17 -5.23 -28.60
CA SER A 404 -4.37 -5.80 -28.00
C SER A 404 -5.48 -5.99 -29.04
N LEU A 405 -6.25 -7.07 -28.89
CA LEU A 405 -7.47 -7.28 -29.67
C LEU A 405 -8.62 -6.53 -29.01
N ALA A 406 -9.25 -5.60 -29.73
CA ALA A 406 -10.52 -5.03 -29.28
C ALA A 406 -11.62 -6.11 -29.34
N GLU A 407 -12.39 -6.29 -28.27
CA GLU A 407 -13.63 -7.06 -28.35
C GLU A 407 -14.65 -6.25 -29.19
N SER A 408 -15.19 -6.84 -30.26
CA SER A 408 -16.33 -6.23 -30.96
C SER A 408 -17.55 -6.20 -30.03
N PRO A 409 -18.20 -5.05 -29.82
CA PRO A 409 -19.42 -4.97 -29.06
C PRO A 409 -20.56 -5.63 -29.85
N GLY A 410 -21.31 -6.54 -29.21
CA GLY A 410 -22.60 -7.03 -29.69
C GLY A 410 -22.57 -8.05 -30.83
N GLY A 411 -23.33 -9.14 -30.66
CA GLY A 411 -23.62 -10.08 -31.72
C GLY A 411 -24.57 -9.47 -32.75
N GLY A 412 -24.02 -8.96 -33.84
CA GLY A 412 -24.76 -8.57 -35.05
C GLY A 412 -24.14 -9.24 -36.27
N ARG A 413 -24.97 -9.74 -37.18
CA ARG A 413 -24.55 -10.43 -38.41
C ARG A 413 -23.79 -9.49 -39.37
N ARG A 414 -22.87 -10.09 -40.14
CA ARG A 414 -22.32 -9.69 -41.46
C ARG A 414 -21.44 -8.43 -41.58
N ARG A 415 -20.14 -8.64 -41.76
CA ARG A 415 -19.32 -8.40 -42.98
C ARG A 415 -17.86 -8.70 -42.65
N ALA A 416 -17.06 -9.05 -43.65
CA ALA A 416 -15.65 -9.47 -43.54
C ALA A 416 -14.71 -8.31 -43.14
N GLY A 417 -14.94 -7.70 -41.98
CA GLY A 417 -14.05 -6.70 -41.39
C GLY A 417 -12.96 -7.35 -40.53
N LEU A 418 -11.70 -7.00 -40.79
CA LEU A 418 -10.56 -7.39 -39.96
C LEU A 418 -10.76 -6.90 -38.51
N PRO A 419 -10.37 -7.69 -37.48
CA PRO A 419 -10.36 -7.21 -36.11
C PRO A 419 -9.43 -6.00 -36.00
N LEU A 420 -9.93 -4.88 -35.48
CA LEU A 420 -9.10 -3.71 -35.21
C LEU A 420 -8.13 -4.06 -34.07
N VAL A 421 -6.83 -4.08 -34.35
CA VAL A 421 -5.79 -4.22 -33.33
C VAL A 421 -5.43 -2.81 -32.86
N ARG A 422 -5.62 -2.55 -31.57
CA ARG A 422 -5.24 -1.26 -30.99
C ARG A 422 -3.92 -1.40 -30.25
N ALA A 423 -2.96 -0.54 -30.57
CA ALA A 423 -1.83 -0.30 -29.70
C ALA A 423 -2.33 0.42 -28.45
N ARG A 424 -1.69 0.20 -27.29
CA ARG A 424 -2.11 0.79 -26.01
C ARG A 424 -1.75 2.29 -25.87
N ARG A 425 -1.59 3.02 -26.99
CA ARG A 425 -1.49 4.50 -27.06
C ARG A 425 -2.76 5.06 -27.72
N PRO A 426 -3.22 6.27 -27.35
CA PRO A 426 -4.45 6.86 -27.90
C PRO A 426 -4.43 7.08 -29.42
N ASP A 427 -3.26 7.34 -30.03
CA ASP A 427 -3.19 7.90 -31.40
C ASP A 427 -2.63 6.97 -32.49
N ALA A 428 -2.48 5.67 -32.24
CA ALA A 428 -1.93 4.74 -33.24
C ALA A 428 -2.90 3.62 -33.61
N ALA A 429 -3.71 3.85 -34.65
CA ALA A 429 -4.45 2.80 -35.33
C ALA A 429 -3.52 2.07 -36.32
N VAL A 430 -3.14 0.84 -36.01
CA VAL A 430 -2.35 0.00 -36.94
C VAL A 430 -3.31 -0.93 -37.68
N ARG A 431 -3.36 -0.84 -39.02
CA ARG A 431 -4.07 -1.83 -39.86
C ARG A 431 -3.25 -3.13 -39.87
N ALA A 432 -3.72 -4.15 -39.15
CA ALA A 432 -3.14 -5.49 -39.24
C ALA A 432 -3.60 -6.18 -40.54
N VAL A 433 -2.64 -6.63 -41.35
CA VAL A 433 -2.90 -7.44 -42.55
C VAL A 433 -3.10 -8.89 -42.12
N ARG A 434 -4.29 -9.43 -42.42
CA ARG A 434 -4.75 -10.82 -42.26
C ARG A 434 -4.73 -11.41 -40.83
N LEU A 435 -5.87 -11.31 -40.15
CA LEU A 435 -6.24 -12.20 -39.04
C LEU A 435 -7.28 -13.22 -39.51
N ARG A 436 -6.90 -14.48 -39.74
CA ARG A 436 -7.87 -15.58 -39.95
C ARG A 436 -8.50 -15.97 -38.61
N ARG A 437 -9.84 -15.90 -38.52
CA ARG A 437 -10.61 -16.39 -37.37
C ARG A 437 -10.65 -17.93 -37.38
N GLY A 438 -9.88 -18.57 -36.51
CA GLY A 438 -10.09 -19.99 -36.18
C GLY A 438 -11.42 -20.19 -35.42
N ALA A 439 -12.27 -21.09 -35.93
CA ALA A 439 -13.56 -21.40 -35.34
C ALA A 439 -13.45 -22.05 -33.94
N ARG A 440 -14.40 -21.71 -33.07
CA ARG A 440 -14.52 -22.24 -31.70
C ARG A 440 -14.83 -23.74 -31.74
N ARG A 441 -14.06 -24.59 -31.05
CA ARG A 441 -14.60 -25.83 -30.47
C ARG A 441 -14.77 -25.64 -28.96
N ARG A 442 -16.00 -25.82 -28.48
CA ARG A 442 -16.34 -25.80 -27.05
C ARG A 442 -15.49 -26.87 -26.33
N ARG A 443 -15.03 -26.61 -25.10
CA ARG A 443 -14.62 -27.68 -24.16
C ARG A 443 -15.82 -28.62 -23.98
N ARG A 444 -15.93 -29.67 -24.80
CA ARG A 444 -16.68 -30.87 -24.42
C ARG A 444 -15.81 -31.62 -23.41
N ARG A 445 -16.45 -32.11 -22.35
CA ARG A 445 -15.82 -33.03 -21.39
C ARG A 445 -15.17 -34.17 -22.18
N PRO A 446 -13.93 -34.58 -21.85
CA PRO A 446 -13.42 -35.84 -22.36
C PRO A 446 -14.30 -36.99 -21.85
N PRO A 447 -14.53 -38.06 -22.64
CA PRO A 447 -15.36 -39.18 -22.23
C PRO A 447 -14.56 -40.08 -21.31
N HIS A 448 -14.73 -40.01 -19.97
CA HIS A 448 -14.03 -40.92 -19.07
C HIS A 448 -14.87 -41.48 -17.91
N ARG A 449 -14.53 -42.74 -17.62
CA ARG A 449 -15.15 -43.78 -16.78
C ARG A 449 -15.29 -43.38 -15.30
N ARG A 450 -16.24 -44.07 -14.64
CA ARG A 450 -16.66 -43.88 -13.24
C ARG A 450 -15.50 -44.18 -12.28
N GLY A 451 -14.99 -43.14 -11.62
CA GLY A 451 -14.06 -43.20 -10.50
C GLY A 451 -14.19 -41.95 -9.62
N ALA A 452 -13.88 -42.07 -8.32
CA ALA A 452 -14.10 -41.05 -7.31
C ALA A 452 -13.50 -39.69 -7.72
N ARG A 453 -14.32 -38.63 -7.66
CA ARG A 453 -13.93 -37.30 -8.17
C ARG A 453 -13.18 -36.50 -7.09
N PRO A 454 -11.97 -35.99 -7.36
CA PRO A 454 -11.35 -35.00 -6.49
C PRO A 454 -12.22 -33.74 -6.45
N ARG A 455 -12.36 -33.12 -5.27
CA ARG A 455 -13.15 -31.91 -5.10
C ARG A 455 -12.40 -30.75 -5.74
N VAL A 456 -13.02 -30.07 -6.71
CA VAL A 456 -12.48 -28.85 -7.31
C VAL A 456 -13.18 -27.66 -6.68
N CYS A 457 -12.41 -26.79 -6.02
CA CYS A 457 -12.88 -25.55 -5.41
C CYS A 457 -12.28 -24.36 -6.16
N GLY A 458 -13.13 -23.44 -6.62
CA GLY A 458 -12.67 -22.16 -7.15
C GLY A 458 -12.56 -21.13 -6.03
N HIS A 459 -11.48 -20.37 -6.01
CA HIS A 459 -11.26 -19.27 -5.08
C HIS A 459 -10.98 -17.98 -5.87
N ASP A 460 -11.92 -17.03 -5.75
CA ASP A 460 -11.75 -15.63 -6.14
C ASP A 460 -11.64 -14.88 -4.81
N GLY A 461 -10.45 -14.35 -4.50
CA GLY A 461 -10.01 -13.75 -3.22
C GLY A 461 -11.10 -13.54 -2.16
N ASP A 462 -11.14 -14.45 -1.18
CA ASP A 462 -11.98 -14.46 0.04
C ASP A 462 -13.27 -15.29 0.03
N HIS A 463 -13.74 -15.83 -1.10
CA HIS A 463 -14.91 -16.72 -1.10
C HIS A 463 -14.71 -18.06 -1.82
N LEU A 464 -15.14 -19.15 -1.17
CA LEU A 464 -15.29 -20.48 -1.77
C LEU A 464 -16.52 -20.46 -2.67
N VAL A 465 -16.32 -20.40 -3.99
CA VAL A 465 -17.45 -20.46 -4.93
C VAL A 465 -17.95 -21.91 -5.03
N GLY A 466 -18.97 -22.22 -4.22
CA GLY A 466 -19.66 -23.51 -4.21
C GLY A 466 -20.42 -23.82 -5.52
N ARG A 467 -20.55 -25.12 -5.81
CA ARG A 467 -21.20 -25.76 -6.99
C ARG A 467 -22.15 -24.86 -7.81
N ARG A 468 -21.85 -24.68 -9.11
CA ARG A 468 -22.91 -24.43 -10.11
C ARG A 468 -23.73 -25.71 -10.31
N ARG A 469 -24.83 -25.87 -9.55
CA ARG A 469 -25.87 -26.87 -9.87
C ARG A 469 -26.56 -26.44 -11.17
N ARG A 470 -26.75 -27.40 -12.09
CA ARG A 470 -27.51 -27.19 -13.34
C ARG A 470 -28.96 -26.88 -12.99
N ALA A 471 -29.49 -25.77 -13.47
CA ALA A 471 -30.93 -25.53 -13.50
C ALA A 471 -31.58 -26.60 -14.40
N ARG A 472 -32.31 -27.53 -13.78
CA ARG A 472 -33.43 -28.23 -14.42
C ARG A 472 -34.68 -27.49 -13.94
N GLY A 473 -35.52 -27.07 -14.88
CA GLY A 473 -36.69 -26.26 -14.58
C GLY A 473 -37.66 -26.94 -13.64
N ARG A 474 -38.33 -26.14 -12.81
CA ARG A 474 -39.76 -26.27 -12.50
C ARG A 474 -40.24 -25.03 -11.74
N ARG A 475 -41.37 -24.51 -12.24
CA ARG A 475 -42.52 -23.82 -11.65
C ARG A 475 -42.38 -23.09 -10.30
N ARG A 476 -42.96 -21.88 -10.30
CA ARG A 476 -43.26 -21.03 -9.15
C ARG A 476 -44.07 -21.77 -8.08
N ALA A 477 -43.73 -21.54 -6.82
CA ALA A 477 -44.68 -21.51 -5.69
C ALA A 477 -44.09 -20.63 -4.57
N ARG A 478 -44.94 -19.77 -4.00
CA ARG A 478 -44.68 -18.89 -2.84
C ARG A 478 -44.87 -19.68 -1.54
N ALA A 479 -44.11 -19.36 -0.49
CA ALA A 479 -44.56 -19.34 0.92
C ALA A 479 -43.44 -18.80 1.83
N GLY A 480 -43.81 -18.01 2.84
CA GLY A 480 -42.91 -17.36 3.80
C GLY A 480 -42.55 -18.20 5.03
N GLY A 481 -41.81 -17.60 5.96
CA GLY A 481 -41.51 -18.17 7.28
C GLY A 481 -40.25 -17.58 7.91
N ARG A 482 -40.38 -17.10 9.16
CA ARG A 482 -39.39 -16.36 9.95
C ARG A 482 -38.45 -17.28 10.78
N HIS A 483 -37.30 -16.70 11.14
CA HIS A 483 -36.48 -16.83 12.37
C HIS A 483 -35.58 -18.05 12.72
N ALA A 484 -34.34 -17.65 13.09
CA ALA A 484 -33.51 -18.02 14.25
C ALA A 484 -32.55 -19.23 14.22
N GLY A 485 -31.32 -18.97 14.71
CA GLY A 485 -30.56 -19.92 15.55
C GLY A 485 -29.27 -20.53 14.97
N GLY A 486 -28.12 -20.08 15.50
CA GLY A 486 -26.94 -20.92 15.79
C GLY A 486 -26.07 -21.40 14.61
N ARG A 487 -24.82 -20.93 14.53
CA ARG A 487 -23.75 -21.66 13.82
C ARG A 487 -22.51 -21.78 14.69
N THR A 488 -22.37 -22.97 15.27
CA THR A 488 -21.12 -23.53 15.75
C THR A 488 -20.15 -23.76 14.57
N ALA A 489 -18.91 -23.32 14.74
CA ALA A 489 -17.84 -23.46 13.76
C ALA A 489 -17.27 -24.89 13.82
N GLY A 490 -17.76 -25.77 12.95
CA GLY A 490 -17.16 -27.07 12.70
C GLY A 490 -15.99 -26.97 11.72
N ALA A 491 -14.75 -27.06 12.21
CA ALA A 491 -13.55 -27.20 11.39
C ALA A 491 -13.57 -28.54 10.63
N ARG A 492 -14.04 -28.52 9.38
CA ARG A 492 -14.04 -29.71 8.51
C ARG A 492 -12.68 -29.83 7.83
N ARG A 493 -11.84 -30.79 8.27
CA ARG A 493 -10.62 -31.21 7.55
C ARG A 493 -10.99 -31.57 6.10
N LEU A 494 -10.52 -30.79 5.13
CA LEU A 494 -10.68 -31.08 3.71
C LEU A 494 -9.66 -32.16 3.30
N ARG A 495 -10.08 -33.42 3.27
CA ARG A 495 -9.33 -34.49 2.62
C ARG A 495 -9.34 -34.27 1.10
N GLY A 496 -8.15 -34.18 0.47
CA GLY A 496 -7.89 -34.28 -0.97
C GLY A 496 -8.75 -33.40 -1.90
N GLY A 497 -8.24 -32.22 -2.26
CA GLY A 497 -8.92 -31.31 -3.19
C GLY A 497 -7.97 -30.54 -4.10
N VAL A 498 -8.47 -30.14 -5.27
CA VAL A 498 -7.80 -29.21 -6.19
C VAL A 498 -8.39 -27.81 -5.95
N ALA A 499 -7.55 -26.87 -5.58
CA ALA A 499 -7.92 -25.46 -5.49
C ALA A 499 -7.49 -24.74 -6.77
N VAL A 500 -8.41 -24.02 -7.40
CA VAL A 500 -8.11 -23.12 -8.52
C VAL A 500 -8.20 -21.71 -7.98
N GLY A 501 -7.05 -21.05 -7.83
CA GLY A 501 -6.95 -19.67 -7.40
C GLY A 501 -6.80 -18.73 -8.59
N HIS A 502 -7.58 -17.66 -8.61
CA HIS A 502 -7.30 -16.49 -9.44
C HIS A 502 -6.44 -15.51 -8.63
N LEU A 503 -5.47 -14.85 -9.27
CA LEU A 503 -4.83 -13.67 -8.68
C LEU A 503 -5.95 -12.65 -8.39
N GLY A 504 -6.26 -12.35 -7.14
CA GLY A 504 -7.30 -11.39 -6.76
C GLY A 504 -6.69 -10.08 -6.28
N ALA A 505 -7.27 -8.97 -6.72
CA ALA A 505 -7.19 -7.68 -6.06
C ALA A 505 -8.62 -7.19 -5.93
N ALA A 506 -8.97 -6.69 -4.75
CA ALA A 506 -10.28 -6.13 -4.48
C ALA A 506 -10.41 -4.75 -5.15
N GLY A 507 -11.06 -4.70 -6.32
CA GLY A 507 -11.48 -3.48 -7.00
C GLY A 507 -12.84 -3.70 -7.68
N PRO A 508 -13.70 -2.67 -7.81
CA PRO A 508 -15.10 -2.85 -8.20
C PRO A 508 -15.21 -3.34 -9.64
N ALA A 509 -15.97 -4.42 -9.81
CA ALA A 509 -16.25 -5.04 -11.09
C ALA A 509 -17.23 -4.21 -11.93
N GLY A 510 -16.74 -3.60 -13.01
CA GLY A 510 -17.58 -3.26 -14.16
C GLY A 510 -18.01 -4.53 -14.92
N PRO A 511 -19.18 -4.57 -15.59
CA PRO A 511 -19.73 -5.80 -16.16
C PRO A 511 -19.09 -6.13 -17.51
N ALA A 512 -17.84 -6.60 -17.51
CA ALA A 512 -17.20 -7.11 -18.73
C ALA A 512 -17.23 -8.65 -18.76
N ARG A 513 -18.26 -9.22 -19.42
CA ARG A 513 -18.37 -10.66 -19.68
C ARG A 513 -17.46 -11.08 -20.85
N GLY A 514 -16.13 -10.93 -20.70
CA GLY A 514 -15.13 -11.33 -21.71
C GLY A 514 -14.53 -12.71 -21.41
N ARG A 515 -14.43 -13.59 -22.42
CA ARG A 515 -13.84 -14.94 -22.29
C ARG A 515 -12.36 -14.88 -22.72
N GLY A 516 -11.45 -15.33 -21.86
CA GLY A 516 -10.01 -15.43 -22.21
C GLY A 516 -9.78 -16.24 -23.49
N ARG A 517 -9.07 -15.65 -24.45
CA ARG A 517 -8.78 -16.21 -25.77
C ARG A 517 -7.33 -15.94 -26.13
N VAL A 518 -6.58 -16.98 -26.47
CA VAL A 518 -5.37 -16.85 -27.29
C VAL A 518 -5.82 -17.06 -28.72
N VAL A 519 -5.62 -16.06 -29.59
CA VAL A 519 -5.96 -16.15 -31.01
C VAL A 519 -4.66 -16.36 -31.78
N ALA A 520 -4.54 -17.54 -32.39
CA ALA A 520 -3.42 -17.90 -33.24
C ALA A 520 -3.57 -17.24 -34.61
N LEU A 521 -2.48 -16.65 -35.10
CA LEU A 521 -2.33 -16.18 -36.48
C LEU A 521 -1.65 -17.28 -37.29
N ASP A 522 -2.32 -17.73 -38.36
CA ASP A 522 -1.79 -18.69 -39.32
C ASP A 522 -1.33 -17.93 -40.57
N ASP A 523 -0.03 -17.96 -40.86
CA ASP A 523 0.51 -17.39 -42.09
C ASP A 523 1.55 -18.33 -42.71
N ARG A 524 1.38 -18.62 -44.00
CA ARG A 524 2.18 -19.60 -44.77
C ARG A 524 3.53 -19.05 -45.26
N ARG A 525 4.06 -17.98 -44.67
CA ARG A 525 5.39 -17.45 -44.99
C ARG A 525 6.14 -17.04 -43.73
N CYS A 526 6.81 -18.01 -43.10
CA CYS A 526 7.94 -17.75 -42.21
C CYS A 526 9.21 -18.16 -42.97
N ALA A 527 9.67 -17.27 -43.85
CA ALA A 527 11.04 -17.27 -44.37
C ALA A 527 11.85 -16.26 -43.54
N GLY A 528 13.05 -16.66 -43.14
CA GLY A 528 13.78 -16.11 -42.01
C GLY A 528 14.38 -14.72 -42.20
N ALA A 529 14.69 -14.12 -41.06
CA ALA A 529 15.75 -13.12 -40.93
C ALA A 529 16.54 -13.48 -39.67
N ALA A 530 17.56 -14.32 -39.84
CA ALA A 530 18.67 -14.35 -38.91
C ALA A 530 19.47 -13.05 -39.10
N PRO A 531 19.96 -12.38 -38.04
CA PRO A 531 20.87 -11.27 -38.22
C PRO A 531 22.16 -11.83 -38.84
N ARG A 532 22.48 -11.40 -40.07
CA ARG A 532 23.73 -11.75 -40.76
C ARG A 532 24.90 -11.19 -39.97
N GLY A 533 25.67 -12.06 -39.32
CA GLY A 533 27.01 -11.74 -38.83
C GLY A 533 27.93 -11.49 -40.02
N ARG A 534 28.57 -10.32 -40.05
CA ARG A 534 29.70 -10.05 -40.95
C ARG A 534 30.90 -10.86 -40.45
N ARG A 535 31.37 -11.81 -41.26
CA ARG A 535 32.72 -12.36 -41.17
C ARG A 535 33.65 -11.43 -41.96
N GLY A 536 34.69 -10.95 -41.29
CA GLY A 536 35.97 -10.58 -41.89
C GLY A 536 37.05 -11.15 -40.98
N GLY A 537 37.87 -12.06 -41.49
CA GLY A 537 39.20 -12.35 -40.92
C GLY A 537 40.12 -11.14 -41.19
N ASP A 538 41.30 -11.01 -40.62
CA ASP A 538 42.22 -12.01 -40.09
C ASP A 538 43.29 -11.28 -39.23
N GLY A 539 44.00 -12.02 -38.36
CA GLY A 539 45.32 -11.65 -37.83
C GLY A 539 45.42 -10.84 -36.52
N GLY A 540 46.12 -11.42 -35.52
CA GLY A 540 46.91 -10.61 -34.57
C GLY A 540 46.74 -10.89 -33.07
N ARG A 541 47.56 -11.81 -32.56
CA ARG A 541 48.17 -11.97 -31.22
C ARG A 541 47.94 -10.89 -30.11
N ARG A 542 47.89 -11.40 -28.86
CA ARG A 542 48.27 -10.82 -27.52
C ARG A 542 47.20 -10.15 -26.62
N ASN A 543 46.90 -10.85 -25.51
CA ASN A 543 47.06 -10.47 -24.09
C ASN A 543 46.83 -9.02 -23.57
N VAL A 544 46.06 -8.96 -22.46
CA VAL A 544 46.23 -8.15 -21.22
C VAL A 544 45.52 -6.77 -21.07
N ALA A 545 44.93 -6.61 -19.86
CA ALA A 545 44.72 -5.39 -19.04
C ALA A 545 43.59 -4.37 -19.33
N SER A 546 42.69 -4.29 -18.34
CA SER A 546 42.25 -3.11 -17.54
C SER A 546 42.39 -1.65 -18.03
N HIS A 547 41.32 -0.90 -17.67
CA HIS A 547 41.20 0.52 -17.27
C HIS A 547 40.69 1.62 -18.24
N ARG A 548 39.63 2.28 -17.74
CA ARG A 548 39.28 3.73 -17.71
C ARG A 548 38.72 4.48 -18.95
N ALA A 549 37.50 4.99 -18.72
CA ALA A 549 37.03 6.39 -18.76
C ALA A 549 36.82 7.12 -20.11
N ILE A 550 36.07 8.24 -19.99
CA ILE A 550 35.66 9.29 -20.98
C ILE A 550 34.26 9.04 -21.56
N ALA A 551 33.30 9.98 -21.64
CA ALA A 551 33.02 11.29 -21.05
C ALA A 551 31.60 11.71 -21.50
N ASP A 552 31.01 12.69 -20.80
CA ASP A 552 29.78 13.41 -21.14
C ASP A 552 29.81 14.13 -22.50
N PRO A 553 28.63 14.60 -22.96
CA PRO A 553 28.54 16.01 -23.36
C PRO A 553 27.42 16.79 -22.65
N LEU A 554 27.77 18.05 -22.36
CA LEU A 554 27.03 19.13 -21.71
C LEU A 554 25.95 19.79 -22.59
N GLY A 555 25.05 20.54 -21.92
CA GLY A 555 24.23 21.63 -22.49
C GLY A 555 22.96 21.90 -21.66
N SER A 556 23.04 22.47 -20.45
CA SER A 556 23.05 23.92 -20.12
C SER A 556 21.68 24.64 -20.23
N GLY A 557 21.13 25.00 -19.06
CA GLY A 557 20.02 25.95 -18.88
C GLY A 557 19.89 26.32 -17.41
N GLY A 558 20.62 27.35 -16.97
CA GLY A 558 20.68 27.79 -15.57
C GLY A 558 19.53 28.71 -15.13
N PRO A 559 19.31 28.90 -13.81
CA PRO A 559 18.27 29.77 -13.27
C PRO A 559 18.78 31.19 -12.94
N ARG A 560 17.84 32.15 -12.96
CA ARG A 560 18.00 33.56 -12.62
C ARG A 560 18.20 33.77 -11.12
N GLY A 561 19.09 34.70 -10.75
CA GLY A 561 19.41 35.07 -9.38
C GLY A 561 18.51 36.17 -8.78
N ILE A 562 18.60 36.31 -7.46
CA ILE A 562 18.25 37.52 -6.70
C ILE A 562 19.39 37.81 -5.73
N ARG A 563 19.78 39.09 -5.70
CA ARG A 563 20.91 39.72 -5.03
C ARG A 563 20.76 39.72 -3.50
N ALA A 564 21.88 39.66 -2.79
CA ALA A 564 22.02 40.19 -1.43
C ALA A 564 23.34 40.97 -1.35
N ASP A 565 23.24 42.21 -0.87
CA ASP A 565 24.27 43.22 -0.80
C ASP A 565 25.43 42.88 0.15
N ARG A 566 26.60 43.40 -0.21
CA ARG A 566 27.82 43.46 0.59
C ARG A 566 28.07 44.91 1.04
N ALA A 567 28.28 45.10 2.33
CA ALA A 567 29.14 46.11 2.94
C ALA A 567 29.60 45.55 4.30
N GLY A 568 30.84 45.59 4.77
CA GLY A 568 32.10 46.15 4.30
C GLY A 568 33.00 46.35 5.53
N ARG A 569 34.27 45.89 5.46
CA ARG A 569 35.43 46.26 6.32
C ARG A 569 35.34 45.78 7.79
N GLY A 570 36.42 45.43 8.51
CA GLY A 570 37.86 45.47 8.30
C GLY A 570 38.58 44.77 9.47
N ARG A 571 39.85 44.45 9.25
CA ARG A 571 40.79 43.73 10.14
C ARG A 571 41.18 44.56 11.38
N ALA A 572 41.56 43.89 12.49
CA ALA A 572 42.82 44.12 13.25
C ALA A 572 42.81 43.37 14.61
N ALA A 573 44.01 43.20 15.15
CA ALA A 573 44.43 42.19 16.10
C ALA A 573 44.47 42.65 17.58
N ALA A 574 44.59 41.65 18.46
CA ALA A 574 45.29 41.57 19.75
C ALA A 574 45.39 42.82 20.66
N GLN A 575 45.00 42.68 21.94
CA GLN A 575 45.94 42.71 23.08
C GLN A 575 45.22 42.59 24.43
N ARG A 576 45.92 41.96 25.38
CA ARG A 576 45.59 41.78 26.80
C ARG A 576 45.78 43.10 27.56
N ALA A 577 44.97 43.34 28.59
CA ALA A 577 45.39 44.11 29.77
C ALA A 577 44.52 43.79 31.00
N HIS A 578 45.20 43.50 32.10
CA HIS A 578 44.71 43.31 33.47
C HIS A 578 44.14 44.60 34.09
N GLY A 579 43.28 44.50 35.12
CA GLY A 579 43.06 45.67 35.99
C GLY A 579 41.96 45.71 37.07
N ARG A 580 41.90 44.73 37.98
CA ARG A 580 41.57 44.87 39.44
C ARG A 580 40.17 45.32 39.95
N ARG A 581 39.89 44.75 41.15
CA ARG A 581 39.01 45.15 42.28
C ARG A 581 37.62 44.49 42.25
N ARG A 582 37.10 43.86 43.32
CA ARG A 582 37.47 43.75 44.76
C ARG A 582 36.62 42.61 45.40
N ARG A 583 37.22 41.88 46.36
CA ARG A 583 36.71 41.30 47.64
C ARG A 583 35.42 40.44 47.58
N ASN A 584 35.38 39.22 48.12
CA ASN A 584 35.53 38.90 49.56
C ASN A 584 35.84 37.38 49.78
N PRO A 585 36.29 36.96 50.99
CA PRO A 585 37.07 35.75 51.22
C PRO A 585 36.29 34.59 51.88
N GLY A 586 36.97 33.44 51.98
CA GLY A 586 36.66 32.36 52.94
C GLY A 586 36.95 30.99 52.36
N ARG A 587 38.21 30.50 52.49
CA ARG A 587 38.62 29.34 53.32
C ARG A 587 37.99 28.00 52.87
N GLY A 588 38.73 26.94 52.57
CA GLY A 588 40.16 26.64 52.64
C GLY A 588 40.38 25.14 52.38
N GLU A 589 41.66 24.76 52.21
CA GLU A 589 42.23 23.40 52.43
C GLU A 589 41.77 22.27 51.48
N ARG A 590 42.56 21.32 50.96
CA ARG A 590 43.96 20.82 51.04
C ARG A 590 44.14 20.00 49.74
N ALA A 591 45.17 20.18 48.92
CA ALA A 591 46.51 19.58 48.96
C ALA A 591 46.62 18.11 48.47
N ALA A 592 47.52 17.95 47.49
CA ALA A 592 48.37 16.81 47.15
C ALA A 592 47.80 15.61 46.36
N GLY A 593 48.43 15.37 45.20
CA GLY A 593 48.25 14.22 44.32
C GLY A 593 48.59 14.58 42.88
#